data_AF-A0A139LCK7-F1
#
_entry.id   AF-A0A139LCK7-F1
#
_cell.length_a   1.000
_cell.length_b   1.000
_cell.length_c   1.000
_cell.angle_alpha   90.00
_cell.angle_beta   90.00
_cell.angle_gamma   90.00
#
_symmetry.space_group_name_H-M   'P 1'
#
loop_
_entity.id
_entity.type
_entity.pdbx_description
1 polymer ?
#
loop_
_entity_poly.entity_id
_entity_poly.type
_entity_poly.pdbx_seq_one_letter_code
_entity_poly.pdbx_strand_id
1 'polypeptide(L)'
;MITSKHLFIGIVLLGISIFCTAQEVKIEFSYDKPNNSLTLILTNNTDKEILVMNQGRLSEFSGSYIVLTESSNGKSADLTICLFTLESGKWILHKSLSPKGRIELSYPLDSIPANNVVRAHLFLSTYSNDEKTGKLTSKRYEKNLYID
;
A
#
# COMPACT_ATOMS: atom_id res chain seq x y z
N MET A 1 7.41 -25.59 65.13
CA MET A 1 6.48 -25.87 64.02
C MET A 1 6.61 -24.74 63.02
N ILE A 2 7.38 -24.96 61.94
CA ILE A 2 7.65 -23.95 60.91
C ILE A 2 6.65 -24.21 59.77
N THR A 3 5.68 -23.32 59.61
CA THR A 3 4.74 -23.32 58.49
C THR A 3 5.43 -22.72 57.26
N SER A 4 5.96 -23.60 56.40
CA SER A 4 6.57 -23.18 55.14
C SER A 4 5.49 -22.82 54.11
N LYS A 5 5.65 -21.61 53.57
CA LYS A 5 4.87 -20.96 52.52
C LYS A 5 5.18 -21.60 51.18
N HIS A 6 4.21 -22.10 50.42
CA HIS A 6 4.34 -22.19 48.96
C HIS A 6 2.96 -22.06 48.29
N LEU A 7 2.62 -20.83 47.90
CA LEU A 7 1.53 -20.54 46.96
C LEU A 7 2.11 -20.73 45.55
N PHE A 8 1.91 -21.91 44.96
CA PHE A 8 2.28 -22.16 43.56
C PHE A 8 1.21 -21.57 42.64
N ILE A 9 1.43 -20.33 42.18
CA ILE A 9 0.69 -19.77 41.04
C ILE A 9 1.41 -20.23 39.77
N GLY A 10 0.88 -21.28 39.16
CA GLY A 10 1.29 -21.69 37.82
C GLY A 10 0.72 -20.70 36.80
N ILE A 11 1.53 -19.77 36.32
CA ILE A 11 1.19 -18.94 35.17
C ILE A 11 1.25 -19.84 33.94
N VAL A 12 0.08 -20.25 33.46
CA VAL A 12 -0.07 -20.85 32.13
C VAL A 12 0.13 -19.73 31.11
N LEU A 13 1.35 -19.61 30.60
CA LEU A 13 1.62 -18.87 29.36
C LEU A 13 0.95 -19.64 28.22
N LEU A 14 -0.31 -19.29 27.94
CA LEU A 14 -0.95 -19.59 26.67
C LEU A 14 -0.07 -18.98 25.58
N GLY A 15 0.69 -19.85 24.90
CA GLY A 15 1.38 -19.52 23.67
C GLY A 15 0.35 -19.16 22.62
N ILE A 16 -0.05 -17.88 22.59
CA ILE A 16 -0.72 -17.30 21.45
C ILE A 16 0.38 -17.20 20.40
N SER A 17 0.50 -18.24 19.56
CA SER A 17 1.16 -18.10 18.27
C SER A 17 0.30 -17.14 17.45
N ILE A 18 0.51 -15.85 17.67
CA ILE A 18 0.06 -14.81 16.75
C ILE A 18 0.86 -15.11 15.48
N PHE A 19 0.30 -15.90 14.58
CA PHE A 19 0.72 -15.88 13.19
C PHE A 19 0.39 -14.48 12.69
N CYS A 20 1.30 -13.55 12.97
CA CYS A 20 1.33 -12.25 12.33
C CYS A 20 1.66 -12.58 10.88
N THR A 21 0.63 -12.82 10.08
CA THR A 21 0.80 -12.98 8.65
C THR A 21 1.27 -11.63 8.15
N ALA A 22 2.58 -11.52 7.94
CA ALA A 22 3.16 -10.31 7.40
C ALA A 22 2.44 -9.98 6.09
N GLN A 23 2.06 -8.72 5.92
CA GLN A 23 1.42 -8.25 4.69
C GLN A 23 2.31 -8.64 3.50
N GLU A 24 1.74 -9.33 2.51
CA GLU A 24 2.49 -9.81 1.33
C GLU A 24 3.16 -8.68 0.57
N VAL A 25 2.51 -7.52 0.50
CA VAL A 25 3.09 -6.28 0.00
C VAL A 25 3.20 -5.29 1.15
N LYS A 26 4.42 -4.95 1.56
CA LYS A 26 4.67 -3.82 2.46
C LYS A 26 4.53 -2.52 1.67
N ILE A 27 3.79 -1.58 2.24
CA ILE A 27 3.48 -0.28 1.64
C ILE A 27 4.05 0.84 2.52
N GLU A 28 5.05 1.55 2.01
CA GLU A 28 5.53 2.79 2.61
C GLU A 28 5.05 3.93 1.70
N PHE A 29 4.17 4.78 2.24
CA PHE A 29 3.57 5.89 1.52
C PHE A 29 3.76 7.14 2.35
N SER A 30 4.50 8.10 1.81
CA SER A 30 4.99 9.27 2.53
C SER A 30 4.98 10.51 1.65
N TYR A 31 5.00 11.68 2.29
CA TYR A 31 5.15 12.97 1.64
C TYR A 31 6.53 13.55 1.96
N ASP A 32 7.27 13.90 0.91
CA ASP A 32 8.55 14.58 0.96
C ASP A 32 8.30 16.08 0.77
N LYS A 33 8.22 16.81 1.89
CA LYS A 33 7.92 18.24 1.92
C LYS A 33 8.97 19.10 1.19
N PRO A 34 10.29 18.92 1.39
CA PRO A 34 11.30 19.63 0.62
C PRO A 34 11.15 19.53 -0.90
N ASN A 35 10.80 18.35 -1.41
CA ASN A 35 10.67 18.09 -2.85
C ASN A 35 9.22 18.19 -3.37
N ASN A 36 8.28 18.59 -2.51
CA ASN A 36 6.84 18.63 -2.78
C ASN A 36 6.36 17.37 -3.53
N SER A 37 6.75 16.18 -3.07
CA SER A 37 6.50 14.91 -3.77
C SER A 37 5.91 13.86 -2.86
N LEU A 38 4.98 13.07 -3.37
CA LEU A 38 4.60 11.81 -2.74
C LEU A 38 5.59 10.72 -3.13
N THR A 39 5.95 9.86 -2.17
CA THR A 39 6.80 8.69 -2.39
C THR A 39 6.03 7.46 -2.00
N LEU A 40 5.94 6.50 -2.93
CA LEU A 40 5.35 5.19 -2.72
C LEU A 40 6.40 4.12 -2.93
N ILE A 41 6.65 3.33 -1.90
CA ILE A 41 7.53 2.16 -1.95
C ILE A 41 6.67 0.93 -1.70
N LEU A 42 6.70 0.02 -2.66
CA LEU A 42 6.07 -1.30 -2.59
C LEU A 42 7.18 -2.34 -2.45
N THR A 43 7.14 -3.14 -1.40
CA THR A 43 8.06 -4.26 -1.20
C THR A 43 7.29 -5.55 -1.14
N ASN A 44 7.67 -6.51 -1.98
CA ASN A 44 7.08 -7.83 -1.96
C ASN A 44 7.78 -8.68 -0.89
N ASN A 45 7.07 -8.99 0.18
CA ASN A 45 7.58 -9.82 1.27
C ASN A 45 7.48 -11.33 0.97
N THR A 46 6.92 -11.71 -0.18
CA THR A 46 6.75 -13.10 -0.58
C THR A 46 7.90 -13.59 -1.45
N ASP A 47 7.96 -14.90 -1.61
CA ASP A 47 8.91 -15.60 -2.50
C ASP A 47 8.34 -15.80 -3.91
N LYS A 48 7.27 -15.08 -4.26
CA LYS A 48 6.54 -15.19 -5.54
C LYS A 48 6.47 -13.85 -6.24
N GLU A 49 6.25 -13.89 -7.55
CA GLU A 49 5.89 -12.68 -8.28
C GLU A 49 4.50 -12.17 -7.88
N ILE A 50 4.38 -10.86 -7.71
CA ILE A 50 3.11 -10.17 -7.51
C ILE A 50 2.93 -9.18 -8.66
N LEU A 51 1.77 -9.22 -9.30
CA LEU A 51 1.38 -8.23 -10.31
C LEU A 51 0.67 -7.06 -9.62
N VAL A 52 1.23 -5.87 -9.73
CA VAL A 52 0.57 -4.63 -9.31
C VAL A 52 -0.22 -4.08 -10.49
N MET A 53 -1.55 -4.08 -10.37
CA MET A 53 -2.42 -3.62 -11.45
C MET A 53 -2.47 -2.12 -11.49
N ASN A 54 -2.23 -1.52 -12.64
CA ASN A 54 -2.45 -0.09 -12.81
C ASN A 54 -3.94 0.22 -12.94
N GLN A 55 -4.27 1.50 -12.87
CA GLN A 55 -5.59 2.00 -13.24
C GLN A 55 -5.97 1.54 -14.66
N GLY A 56 -7.25 1.25 -14.89
CA GLY A 56 -7.75 0.95 -16.22
C GLY A 56 -7.95 2.21 -17.05
N ARG A 57 -7.62 2.16 -18.36
CA ARG A 57 -7.78 3.31 -19.28
C ARG A 57 -9.21 3.86 -19.36
N LEU A 58 -10.20 3.02 -19.10
CA LEU A 58 -11.63 3.33 -19.25
C LEU A 58 -12.34 3.50 -17.90
N SER A 59 -11.63 3.34 -16.77
CA SER A 59 -12.24 3.42 -15.44
C SER A 59 -11.20 3.91 -14.44
N GLU A 60 -11.41 5.14 -13.98
CA GLU A 60 -10.51 5.82 -13.06
C GLU A 60 -10.46 5.16 -11.67
N PHE A 61 -11.47 4.37 -11.30
CA PHE A 61 -11.54 3.66 -10.01
C PHE A 61 -11.26 2.16 -10.13
N SER A 62 -10.61 1.73 -11.21
CA SER A 62 -10.17 0.35 -11.38
C SER A 62 -8.69 0.18 -11.06
N GLY A 63 -8.26 -1.03 -10.72
CA GLY A 63 -6.84 -1.34 -10.46
C GLY A 63 -6.28 -0.57 -9.27
N SER A 64 -5.08 -0.01 -9.43
CA SER A 64 -4.41 0.83 -8.43
C SER A 64 -4.34 2.28 -8.86
N TYR A 65 -4.64 3.18 -7.93
CA TYR A 65 -4.67 4.63 -8.14
C TYR A 65 -4.47 5.37 -6.82
N ILE A 66 -4.20 6.66 -6.90
CA ILE A 66 -4.13 7.56 -5.75
C ILE A 66 -5.20 8.63 -5.93
N VAL A 67 -5.99 8.88 -4.90
CA VAL A 67 -6.90 10.03 -4.84
C VAL A 67 -6.25 11.13 -4.03
N LEU A 68 -6.01 12.26 -4.66
CA LEU A 68 -5.54 13.49 -4.02
C LEU A 68 -6.76 14.32 -3.65
N THR A 69 -6.90 14.67 -2.37
CA THR A 69 -7.92 15.61 -1.90
C THR A 69 -7.29 16.98 -1.77
N GLU A 70 -7.80 17.92 -2.55
CA GLU A 70 -7.48 19.34 -2.53
C GLU A 70 -8.41 20.06 -1.56
N SER A 71 -7.91 21.06 -0.83
CA SER A 71 -8.74 21.91 0.03
C SER A 71 -8.52 23.38 -0.28
N SER A 72 -9.61 24.09 -0.56
CA SER A 72 -9.57 25.53 -0.81
C SER A 72 -10.86 26.19 -0.34
N ASN A 73 -10.74 27.27 0.44
CA ASN A 73 -11.86 28.08 0.93
C ASN A 73 -12.97 27.25 1.62
N GLY A 74 -12.58 26.23 2.40
CA GLY A 74 -13.50 25.35 3.11
C GLY A 74 -14.23 24.32 2.22
N LYS A 75 -13.87 24.22 0.94
CA LYS A 75 -14.35 23.19 0.02
C LYS A 75 -13.24 22.18 -0.27
N SER A 76 -13.62 20.92 -0.44
CA SER A 76 -12.73 19.86 -0.89
C SER A 76 -13.07 19.41 -2.31
N ALA A 77 -12.05 19.08 -3.10
CA ALA A 77 -12.17 18.44 -4.39
C ALA A 77 -11.23 17.23 -4.44
N ASP A 78 -11.57 16.21 -5.25
CA ASP A 78 -10.74 15.02 -5.41
C ASP A 78 -10.20 14.93 -6.84
N LEU A 79 -8.91 14.64 -6.97
CA LEU A 79 -8.23 14.34 -8.22
C LEU A 79 -7.65 12.93 -8.16
N THR A 80 -8.02 12.08 -9.13
CA THR A 80 -7.48 10.72 -9.23
C THR A 80 -6.27 10.69 -10.16
N ILE A 81 -5.17 10.08 -9.70
CA ILE A 81 -3.98 9.82 -10.52
C ILE A 81 -3.70 8.31 -10.60
N CYS A 82 -3.17 7.88 -11.75
CA CYS A 82 -2.74 6.51 -11.95
C CYS A 82 -1.47 6.18 -11.15
N LEU A 83 -1.28 4.90 -10.80
CA LEU A 83 -0.09 4.47 -10.08
C LEU A 83 1.14 4.49 -11.00
N PHE A 84 1.00 4.02 -12.24
CA PHE A 84 2.05 4.03 -13.24
C PHE A 84 1.64 4.89 -14.43
N THR A 85 2.54 5.77 -14.85
CA THR A 85 2.38 6.59 -16.06
C THR A 85 2.61 5.76 -17.32
N LEU A 86 2.65 6.41 -18.48
CA LEU A 86 2.96 5.75 -19.75
C LEU A 86 4.43 5.31 -19.78
N GLU A 87 4.67 4.09 -20.26
CA GLU A 87 6.02 3.63 -20.63
C GLU A 87 6.13 3.61 -22.15
N SER A 88 7.12 4.34 -22.69
CA SER A 88 7.32 4.46 -24.13
C SER A 88 6.05 4.86 -24.90
N GLY A 89 5.24 5.74 -24.29
CA GLY A 89 3.96 6.21 -24.86
C GLY A 89 2.80 5.21 -24.77
N LYS A 90 2.98 4.06 -24.14
CA LYS A 90 1.94 3.02 -23.99
C LYS A 90 1.44 2.93 -22.56
N TRP A 91 0.15 2.65 -22.44
CA TRP A 91 -0.46 2.39 -21.14
C TRP A 91 0.04 1.07 -20.55
N ILE A 92 0.43 1.11 -19.29
CA ILE A 92 0.87 -0.06 -18.54
C ILE A 92 -0.34 -0.61 -17.81
N LEU A 93 -0.74 -1.84 -18.11
CA LEU A 93 -1.86 -2.49 -17.40
C LEU A 93 -1.43 -2.98 -16.01
N HIS A 94 -0.21 -3.45 -15.87
CA HIS A 94 0.36 -3.91 -14.60
C HIS A 94 1.87 -3.85 -14.65
N LYS A 95 2.50 -3.83 -13.47
CA LYS A 95 3.94 -4.09 -13.30
C LYS A 95 4.17 -5.32 -12.44
N SER A 96 5.19 -6.09 -12.80
CA SER A 96 5.67 -7.18 -11.95
C SER A 96 6.48 -6.62 -10.79
N LEU A 97 6.19 -7.09 -9.59
CA LEU A 97 6.98 -6.93 -8.38
C LEU A 97 7.58 -8.30 -8.04
N SER A 98 8.86 -8.47 -8.36
CA SER A 98 9.58 -9.74 -8.22
C SER A 98 9.56 -10.26 -6.77
N PRO A 99 9.79 -11.56 -6.53
CA PRO A 99 10.04 -12.10 -5.20
C PRO A 99 11.06 -11.25 -4.44
N LYS A 100 10.75 -10.86 -3.20
CA LYS A 100 11.61 -9.97 -2.37
C LYS A 100 11.99 -8.64 -3.04
N GLY A 101 11.31 -8.28 -4.13
CA GLY A 101 11.58 -7.11 -4.94
C GLY A 101 10.98 -5.84 -4.34
N ARG A 102 11.42 -4.71 -4.88
CA ARG A 102 11.01 -3.37 -4.48
C ARG A 102 10.73 -2.51 -5.71
N ILE A 103 9.62 -1.80 -5.70
CA ILE A 103 9.32 -0.72 -6.64
C ILE A 103 9.21 0.57 -5.83
N GLU A 104 9.83 1.64 -6.34
CA GLU A 104 9.74 2.98 -5.79
C GLU A 104 9.17 3.91 -6.87
N LEU A 105 8.16 4.69 -6.48
CA LEU A 105 7.46 5.65 -7.32
C LEU A 105 7.46 7.00 -6.63
N SER A 106 7.73 8.05 -7.39
CA SER A 106 7.67 9.44 -6.96
C SER A 106 6.63 10.18 -7.79
N TYR A 107 5.81 10.99 -7.11
CA TYR A 107 4.78 11.83 -7.68
C TYR A 107 5.02 13.27 -7.23
N PRO A 108 5.83 14.05 -7.98
CA PRO A 108 6.00 15.47 -7.73
C PRO A 108 4.65 16.18 -7.89
N LEU A 109 4.16 16.81 -6.83
CA LEU A 109 2.85 17.48 -6.85
C LEU A 109 2.86 18.69 -7.79
N ASP A 110 4.01 19.31 -8.01
CA ASP A 110 4.18 20.42 -8.97
C ASP A 110 3.94 19.99 -10.44
N SER A 111 4.04 18.69 -10.74
CA SER A 111 3.79 18.13 -12.07
C SER A 111 2.35 17.64 -12.27
N ILE A 112 1.53 17.71 -11.21
CA ILE A 112 0.15 17.28 -11.20
C ILE A 112 -0.72 18.53 -11.15
N PRO A 113 -1.84 18.59 -11.88
CA PRO A 113 -2.76 19.73 -11.82
C PRO A 113 -3.58 19.71 -10.52
N ALA A 114 -2.92 19.64 -9.38
CA ALA A 114 -3.50 19.65 -8.04
C ALA A 114 -2.98 20.85 -7.24
N ASN A 115 -3.86 21.50 -6.50
CA ASN A 115 -3.57 22.68 -5.69
C ASN A 115 -3.97 22.41 -4.24
N ASN A 116 -3.14 22.82 -3.29
CA ASN A 116 -3.42 22.68 -1.86
C ASN A 116 -3.87 21.26 -1.49
N VAL A 117 -3.09 20.26 -1.89
CA VAL A 117 -3.35 18.86 -1.54
C VAL A 117 -3.19 18.68 -0.03
N VAL A 118 -4.24 18.23 0.63
CA VAL A 118 -4.28 18.00 2.09
C VAL A 118 -4.27 16.52 2.45
N ARG A 119 -4.58 15.65 1.49
CA ARG A 119 -4.61 14.20 1.69
C ARG A 119 -4.30 13.48 0.38
N ALA A 120 -3.55 12.40 0.47
CA ALA A 120 -3.42 11.41 -0.57
C ALA A 120 -3.93 10.05 -0.06
N HIS A 121 -4.86 9.43 -0.78
CA HIS A 121 -5.41 8.13 -0.45
C HIS A 121 -5.03 7.11 -1.53
N LEU A 122 -4.16 6.16 -1.17
CA LEU A 122 -3.73 5.08 -2.05
C LEU A 122 -4.75 3.95 -2.06
N PHE A 123 -5.12 3.50 -3.25
CA PHE A 123 -5.78 2.22 -3.51
C PHE A 123 -4.83 1.34 -4.32
N LEU A 124 -4.47 0.18 -3.79
CA LEU A 124 -3.55 -0.77 -4.43
C LEU A 124 -4.27 -2.09 -4.67
N SER A 125 -4.32 -2.53 -5.92
CA SER A 125 -4.85 -3.84 -6.32
C SER A 125 -3.72 -4.71 -6.87
N THR A 126 -3.54 -5.87 -6.26
CA THR A 126 -2.50 -6.83 -6.66
C THR A 126 -3.10 -8.18 -7.04
N TYR A 127 -2.38 -8.92 -7.88
CA TYR A 127 -2.71 -10.29 -8.25
C TYR A 127 -1.49 -11.19 -8.07
N SER A 128 -1.73 -12.42 -7.62
CA SER A 128 -0.69 -13.45 -7.46
C SER A 128 -1.30 -14.84 -7.59
N ASN A 129 -0.50 -15.82 -8.00
CA ASN A 129 -0.97 -17.21 -8.04
C ASN A 129 -0.95 -17.83 -6.64
N ASP A 130 -2.08 -18.41 -6.25
CA ASP A 130 -2.19 -19.25 -5.07
C ASP A 130 -1.50 -20.60 -5.32
N GLU A 131 -0.56 -20.97 -4.45
CA GLU A 131 0.25 -22.18 -4.62
C GLU A 131 -0.54 -23.47 -4.45
N LYS A 132 -1.57 -23.45 -3.60
CA LYS A 132 -2.33 -24.65 -3.25
C LYS A 132 -3.33 -25.00 -4.35
N THR A 133 -3.84 -23.99 -5.03
CA THR A 133 -4.95 -24.12 -5.97
C THR A 133 -4.57 -23.78 -7.41
N GLY A 134 -3.42 -23.15 -7.63
CA GLY A 134 -3.02 -22.61 -8.93
C GLY A 134 -3.90 -21.45 -9.42
N LYS A 135 -4.84 -20.98 -8.59
CA LYS A 135 -5.78 -19.93 -8.95
C LYS A 135 -5.15 -18.57 -8.77
N LEU A 136 -5.51 -17.65 -9.67
CA LEU A 136 -5.17 -16.26 -9.51
C LEU A 136 -5.98 -15.68 -8.35
N THR A 137 -5.29 -15.13 -7.36
CA THR A 137 -5.88 -14.42 -6.22
C THR A 137 -5.63 -12.94 -6.33
N SER A 138 -6.62 -12.13 -5.94
CA SER A 138 -6.51 -10.67 -5.91
C SER A 138 -6.51 -10.17 -4.48
N LYS A 139 -5.66 -9.20 -4.17
CA LYS A 139 -5.70 -8.47 -2.89
C LYS A 139 -5.82 -6.98 -3.12
N ARG A 140 -6.46 -6.30 -2.17
CA ARG A 140 -6.62 -4.85 -2.16
C ARG A 140 -6.03 -4.30 -0.87
N TYR A 141 -5.35 -3.18 -0.99
CA TYR A 141 -4.77 -2.45 0.12
C TYR A 141 -5.08 -0.98 -0.02
N GLU A 142 -5.28 -0.32 1.12
CA GLU A 142 -5.59 1.10 1.17
C GLU A 142 -4.71 1.78 2.20
N LYS A 143 -4.26 3.01 1.90
CA LYS A 143 -3.44 3.78 2.83
C LYS A 143 -3.69 5.27 2.68
N ASN A 144 -4.10 5.90 3.78
CA ASN A 144 -4.26 7.35 3.86
C ASN A 144 -2.94 8.01 4.28
N LEU A 145 -2.67 9.16 3.68
CA LEU A 145 -1.57 10.05 4.02
C LEU A 145 -2.14 11.47 4.07
N TYR A 146 -2.00 12.14 5.21
CA TYR A 146 -2.35 13.55 5.37
C TYR A 146 -1.11 14.41 5.12
N ILE A 147 -1.29 15.53 4.45
CA ILE A 147 -0.22 16.42 3.99
C ILE A 147 -0.31 17.71 4.79
N ASP A 148 0.79 18.05 5.48
CA ASP A 148 0.96 19.24 6.34
C ASP A 148 2.02 20.21 5.79
#